data_AF-A0A497HY28-F1
#
_entry.id   AF-A0A497HY28-F1
#
_cell.length_a   1.000
_cell.length_b   1.000
_cell.length_c   1.000
_cell.angle_alpha   90.00
_cell.angle_beta   90.00
_cell.angle_gamma   90.00
#
_symmetry.space_group_name_H-M   'P 1'
#
loop_
_entity.id
_entity.type
_entity.pdbx_description
1 polymer ?
#
loop_
_entity_poly.entity_id
_entity_poly.type
_entity_poly.pdbx_seq_one_letter_code
_entity_poly.pdbx_strand_id
1 'polypeptide(L)' 'GIVNIKHSDSEKIVEKLKEKKILVSARMGGIRVSTHFWNTEEDIDTLLKNIQ' A
#
# COMPACT_ATOMS: atom_id res chain seq x y z
N GLY A 1 0.16 -12.51 -3.44
CA GLY A 1 -1.29 -12.47 -3.18
C GLY A 1 -1.80 -11.06 -3.38
N ILE A 2 -3.11 -10.82 -3.32
CA ILE A 2 -3.69 -9.46 -3.38
C ILE A 2 -4.45 -9.22 -2.08
N VAL A 3 -4.10 -8.16 -1.37
CA VAL A 3 -4.75 -7.72 -0.13
C VAL A 3 -5.36 -6.35 -0.35
N ASN A 4 -6.53 -6.10 0.24
CA ASN A 4 -7.17 -4.79 0.24
C ASN A 4 -7.26 -4.26 1.66
N ILE A 5 -6.57 -3.15 1.94
CA ILE A 5 -6.56 -2.49 3.24
C ILE A 5 -7.59 -1.36 3.20
N LYS A 6 -8.70 -1.49 3.93
CA LYS A 6 -9.74 -0.45 3.95
C LYS A 6 -9.21 0.79 4.68
N HIS A 7 -9.27 1.94 4.01
CA HIS A 7 -8.90 3.22 4.60
C HIS A 7 -9.67 4.34 3.90
N SER A 8 -10.31 5.23 4.66
CA SER A 8 -11.13 6.33 4.12
C SER A 8 -10.32 7.24 3.19
N ASP A 9 -9.08 7.56 3.57
CA ASP A 9 -8.15 8.37 2.77
C ASP A 9 -7.21 7.56 1.85
N SER A 10 -7.65 6.38 1.37
CA SER A 10 -6.81 5.47 0.59
C SER A 10 -6.13 6.13 -0.62
N GLU A 11 -6.78 7.09 -1.28
CA GLU A 11 -6.21 7.80 -2.44
C GLU A 11 -5.02 8.68 -2.06
N LYS A 12 -5.16 9.49 -1.00
CA LYS A 12 -4.07 10.35 -0.49
C LYS A 12 -2.88 9.52 0.00
N ILE A 13 -3.15 8.39 0.65
CA ILE A 13 -2.09 7.50 1.14
C ILE A 13 -1.35 6.87 -0.04
N VAL A 14 -2.06 6.42 -1.08
CA VAL A 14 -1.43 5.90 -2.31
C VAL A 14 -0.54 6.93 -2.97
N GLU A 15 -0.95 8.20 -2.98
CA GLU A 15 -0.14 9.30 -3.53
C GLU A 15 1.15 9.51 -2.72
N LYS A 16 1.06 9.57 -1.38
CA LYS A 16 2.23 9.65 -0.49
C LYS A 16 3.16 8.42 -0.63
N LEU A 17 2.58 7.23 -0.75
CA LEU A 17 3.35 5.99 -0.95
C LEU A 17 4.10 6.02 -2.28
N LYS A 18 3.48 6.57 -3.33
CA LYS A 18 4.13 6.75 -4.64
C LYS A 18 5.34 7.67 -4.57
N GLU A 19 5.29 8.75 -3.80
CA GLU A 19 6.45 9.62 -3.54
C GLU A 19 7.61 8.87 -2.87
N LYS A 20 7.29 7.90 -2.01
CA LYS A 20 8.25 7.02 -1.34
C LYS A 20 8.67 5.81 -2.18
N LYS A 21 8.35 5.81 -3.48
CA LYS A 21 8.60 4.71 -4.45
C LYS A 21 7.88 3.40 -4.12
N ILE A 22 6.81 3.45 -3.33
CA ILE A 22 5.96 2.30 -3.02
C ILE A 22 4.76 2.32 -3.98
N LEU A 23 4.74 1.40 -4.94
CA LEU A 23 3.70 1.34 -5.96
C LEU A 23 2.51 0.51 -5.50
N VAL A 24 1.42 1.18 -5.13
CA VAL A 24 0.13 0.57 -4.75
C VAL A 24 -1.00 1.24 -5.52
N SER A 25 -2.23 0.72 -5.39
CA SER A 25 -3.40 1.29 -6.06
C SER A 25 -4.56 1.41 -5.09
N ALA A 26 -5.29 2.52 -5.10
CA ALA A 26 -6.55 2.63 -4.37
C ALA A 26 -7.68 1.99 -5.20
N ARG A 27 -8.54 1.18 -4.57
CA ARG A 27 -9.75 0.62 -5.20
C ARG A 27 -10.83 0.35 -4.16
N MET A 28 -12.07 0.74 -4.46
CA MET A 28 -13.24 0.55 -3.57
C MET A 28 -13.05 1.11 -2.14
N GLY A 29 -12.42 2.28 -2.00
CA GLY A 29 -12.15 2.89 -0.68
C GLY A 29 -11.13 2.14 0.17
N GLY A 30 -10.22 1.41 -0.47
CA GLY A 30 -9.11 0.72 0.17
C GLY A 30 -7.84 0.74 -0.67
N ILE A 31 -6.72 0.46 -0.03
CA ILE A 31 -5.40 0.34 -0.65
C ILE A 31 -5.20 -1.10 -1.05
N ARG A 32 -5.13 -1.35 -2.36
CA ARG A 32 -4.83 -2.65 -2.94
C ARG A 32 -3.31 -2.84 -2.98
N VAL A 33 -2.86 -3.82 -2.21
CA VAL A 33 -1.46 -4.24 -2.14
C VAL A 33 -1.33 -5.59 -2.84
N SER A 34 -0.56 -5.62 -3.90
CA SER A 34 -0.21 -6.86 -4.60
C SER A 34 1.16 -7.32 -4.11
N THR A 35 1.18 -8.23 -3.15
CA THR A 35 2.43 -8.84 -2.68
C THR A 35 2.91 -9.86 -3.71
N HIS A 36 4.11 -9.66 -4.23
CA HIS A 36 4.76 -10.59 -5.14
C HIS A 36 5.90 -11.33 -4.43
N PHE A 37 6.42 -12.39 -5.07
CA PHE A 37 7.53 -13.20 -4.56
C PHE A 37 8.82 -12.39 -4.28
N TRP A 38 8.94 -11.20 -4.85
CA TRP A 38 10.10 -10.32 -4.70
C TRP A 38 10.02 -9.41 -3.48
N ASN A 39 8.88 -9.37 -2.79
CA ASN A 39 8.70 -8.52 -1.62
C ASN A 39 9.24 -9.22 -0.37
N THR A 40 9.97 -8.48 0.44
CA THR A 40 10.44 -8.92 1.75
C THR A 40 9.46 -8.48 2.84
N GLU A 41 9.61 -9.03 4.05
CA GLU A 41 8.84 -8.58 5.21
C GLU A 41 9.12 -7.09 5.52
N GLU A 42 10.36 -6.61 5.30
CA GLU A 42 10.73 -5.20 5.46
C GLU A 42 9.98 -4.27 4.50
N ASP A 43 9.70 -4.70 3.27
CA ASP A 43 8.87 -3.94 2.32
C ASP A 43 7.44 -3.76 2.86
N ILE A 44 6.91 -4.82 3.45
CA ILE A 44 5.56 -4.82 4.04
C ILE A 44 5.52 -3.94 5.29
N ASP A 45 6.52 -4.04 6.16
CA ASP A 45 6.64 -3.20 7.35
C ASP A 45 6.78 -1.71 6.98
N THR A 46 7.56 -1.41 5.95
CA THR A 46 7.69 -0.05 5.43
C THR A 46 6.35 0.45 4.91
N LEU A 47 5.61 -0.37 4.16
CA LEU A 47 4.27 -0.03 3.69
C LEU A 47 3.32 0.25 4.88
N LEU A 48 3.29 -0.63 5.89
CA LEU A 48 2.41 -0.49 7.05
C LEU A 48 2.70 0.78 7.87
N LYS A 49 3.99 1.12 8.07
CA LYS A 49 4.39 2.36 8.77
C LYS A 49 3.94 3.65 8.05
N ASN A 50 3.68 3.56 6.75
CA ASN A 50 3.29 4.72 5.94
C ASN A 50 1.78 4.81 5.68
N ILE A 51 0.99 3.87 6.20
CA ILE A 51 -0.48 3.86 6.11
C ILE A 51 -1.13 4.52 7.35
N GLN A 52 -0.34 4.93 8.36
CA GLN A 52 -0.80 5.66 9.56
C GLN A 52 -1.37 7.05 9.28
#